data_AF-A0A420I761-F1
#
_entry.id   AF-A0A420I761-F1
#
_cell.length_a   1.000
_cell.length_b   1.000
_cell.length_c   1.000
_cell.angle_alpha   90.00
_cell.angle_beta   90.00
_cell.angle_gamma   90.00
#
_symmetry.space_group_name_H-M   'P 1'
#
loop_
_entity.id
_entity.type
_entity.pdbx_description
1 polymer ?
#
loop_
_entity_poly.entity_id
_entity_poly.type
_entity_poly.pdbx_seq_one_letter_code
_entity_poly.pdbx_strand_id
1 'polypeptide(L)'
;MFNVDWLGLSIPFAYIAVLVGSLVTFSSVYRKRKAAAAASLSSLFPDHTQRDIYLSLLHLEPEGENKPTQVPDSLKSAALLRRAVEDIHRVTQIRNSKQACISLLKRGSIGDDLLQTFLCADKEMENELNDVVMEANGLHPNWGQTIFQSANEIAANLAIRDSLDEIQAEILSEKKWWDKRREQIQTEFLKELDAKPSTPSRAVNASNDNDTPVSNEGVSASSKGSSKTKKTKK
;
A
#
# COMPACT_ATOMS: atom_id res chain seq x y z
N MET A 1 -71.03 18.55 24.75
CA MET A 1 -70.04 17.95 25.66
C MET A 1 -69.53 16.69 24.99
N PHE A 2 -68.31 16.71 24.46
CA PHE A 2 -67.71 15.52 23.84
C PHE A 2 -67.16 14.64 24.96
N ASN A 3 -67.84 13.53 25.27
CA ASN A 3 -67.26 12.48 26.09
C ASN A 3 -66.25 11.75 25.21
N VAL A 4 -64.97 12.10 25.37
CA VAL A 4 -63.87 11.40 24.71
C VAL A 4 -63.66 10.08 25.45
N ASP A 5 -63.79 8.95 24.75
CA ASP A 5 -63.42 7.64 25.29
C ASP A 5 -61.90 7.50 25.32
N TRP A 6 -61.29 8.07 26.36
CA TRP A 6 -59.85 8.01 26.63
C TRP A 6 -59.30 6.58 26.63
N LEU A 7 -60.13 5.61 27.05
CA LEU A 7 -59.77 4.20 27.08
C LEU A 7 -59.69 3.59 25.67
N GLY A 8 -60.68 3.86 24.81
CA GLY A 8 -60.66 3.39 23.42
C GLY A 8 -59.56 4.05 22.57
N LEU A 9 -59.21 5.31 22.89
CA LEU A 9 -58.14 6.05 22.20
C LEU A 9 -56.74 5.58 22.63
N SER A 10 -56.53 5.22 23.91
CA SER A 10 -55.21 4.82 24.42
C SER A 10 -54.74 3.44 23.92
N ILE A 11 -55.65 2.50 23.67
CA ILE A 11 -55.33 1.15 23.17
C ILE A 11 -54.52 1.16 21.86
N PRO A 12 -54.92 1.87 20.78
CA PRO A 12 -54.13 1.92 19.55
C PRO A 12 -52.78 2.64 19.73
N PHE A 13 -52.72 3.69 20.56
CA PHE A 13 -51.44 4.35 20.87
C PHE A 13 -50.49 3.44 21.67
N ALA A 14 -51.03 2.67 22.62
CA ALA A 14 -50.24 1.69 23.37
C ALA A 14 -49.71 0.58 22.45
N TYR A 15 -50.52 0.08 21.50
CA TYR A 15 -50.09 -0.90 20.51
C TYR A 15 -48.94 -0.37 19.65
N ILE A 16 -49.05 0.87 19.14
CA ILE A 16 -47.99 1.51 18.36
C ILE A 16 -46.75 1.72 19.22
N ALA A 17 -46.89 2.15 20.48
CA ALA A 17 -45.76 2.37 21.38
C ALA A 17 -44.99 1.06 21.65
N VAL A 18 -45.70 -0.06 21.86
CA VAL A 18 -45.06 -1.39 22.01
C VAL A 18 -44.38 -1.81 20.71
N LEU A 19 -45.02 -1.61 19.56
CA LEU A 19 -44.45 -1.98 18.26
C LEU A 19 -43.19 -1.17 17.96
N VAL A 20 -43.24 0.16 18.11
CA VAL A 20 -42.08 1.06 17.94
C VAL A 20 -41.00 0.73 18.97
N GLY A 21 -41.36 0.48 20.23
CA GLY A 21 -40.42 0.07 21.27
C GLY A 21 -39.69 -1.23 20.90
N SER A 22 -40.41 -2.24 20.42
CA SER A 22 -39.82 -3.50 19.96
C SER A 22 -38.90 -3.33 18.75
N LEU A 23 -39.28 -2.46 17.81
CA LEU A 23 -38.48 -2.17 16.62
C LEU A 23 -37.20 -1.40 16.96
N VAL A 24 -37.28 -0.39 17.84
CA VAL A 24 -36.13 0.41 18.27
C VAL A 24 -35.17 -0.46 19.08
N THR A 25 -35.67 -1.27 20.01
CA THR A 25 -34.83 -2.20 20.78
C THR A 25 -34.15 -3.20 19.86
N PHE A 26 -34.86 -3.86 18.95
CA PHE A 26 -34.27 -4.79 17.98
C PHE A 26 -33.23 -4.11 17.07
N SER A 27 -33.56 -2.95 16.49
CA SER A 27 -32.65 -2.19 15.63
C SER A 27 -31.38 -1.78 16.37
N SER A 28 -31.51 -1.32 17.62
CA SER A 28 -30.37 -0.94 18.45
C SER A 28 -29.47 -2.13 18.78
N VAL A 29 -30.05 -3.27 19.16
CA VAL A 29 -29.30 -4.49 19.50
C VAL A 29 -28.62 -5.06 18.25
N TYR A 30 -29.32 -5.12 17.13
CA TYR A 30 -28.76 -5.60 15.86
C TYR A 30 -27.58 -4.73 15.40
N ARG A 31 -27.73 -3.40 15.44
CA ARG A 31 -26.64 -2.47 15.08
C ARG A 31 -25.46 -2.56 16.04
N LYS A 32 -25.72 -2.67 17.35
CA LYS A 32 -24.66 -2.87 18.36
C LYS A 32 -23.91 -4.19 18.14
N ARG A 33 -24.61 -5.29 17.86
CA ARG A 33 -23.99 -6.58 17.55
C ARG A 33 -23.18 -6.53 16.27
N LYS A 34 -23.71 -5.90 15.22
CA LYS A 34 -22.99 -5.71 13.95
C LYS A 34 -21.74 -4.84 14.13
N ALA A 35 -21.82 -3.78 14.94
CA ALA A 35 -20.67 -2.93 15.26
C ALA A 35 -19.63 -3.68 16.11
N ALA A 36 -20.05 -4.49 17.08
CA ALA A 36 -19.13 -5.31 17.88
C ALA A 36 -18.42 -6.37 17.01
N ALA A 37 -19.13 -7.02 16.09
CA ALA A 37 -18.54 -7.93 15.12
C ALA A 37 -17.55 -7.20 14.18
N ALA A 38 -17.90 -5.98 13.75
CA ALA A 38 -17.03 -5.11 12.98
C ALA A 38 -15.76 -4.69 13.74
N ALA A 39 -15.86 -4.51 15.06
CA ALA A 39 -14.75 -4.12 15.94
C ALA A 39 -13.87 -5.30 16.38
N SER A 40 -14.36 -6.54 16.29
CA SER A 40 -13.57 -7.75 16.58
C SER A 40 -12.68 -8.19 15.41
N LEU A 41 -12.75 -7.51 14.28
CA LEU A 41 -11.86 -7.74 13.15
C LEU A 41 -10.43 -7.40 13.53
N SER A 42 -9.49 -8.24 13.09
CA SER A 42 -8.07 -8.01 13.32
C SER A 42 -7.64 -6.69 12.68
N SER A 43 -6.88 -5.88 13.42
CA SER A 43 -6.20 -4.71 12.86
C SER A 43 -5.34 -5.13 11.66
N LEU A 44 -5.41 -4.36 10.57
CA LEU A 44 -4.64 -4.62 9.36
C LEU A 44 -3.14 -4.34 9.57
N PHE A 45 -2.83 -3.34 10.39
CA PHE A 45 -1.46 -2.92 10.65
C PHE A 45 -1.03 -3.25 12.08
N PRO A 46 0.28 -3.51 12.28
CA PRO A 46 0.83 -3.56 13.61
C PRO A 46 0.78 -2.18 14.28
N ASP A 47 1.00 -2.18 15.58
CA ASP A 47 1.04 -0.98 16.40
C ASP A 47 1.99 0.08 15.81
N HIS A 48 1.62 1.35 15.98
CA HIS A 48 2.31 2.46 15.33
C HIS A 48 3.46 2.97 16.20
N THR A 49 4.65 2.42 15.99
CA THR A 49 5.84 2.73 16.80
C THR A 49 6.23 4.21 16.75
N GLN A 50 6.22 4.86 15.59
CA GLN A 50 6.61 6.27 15.46
C GLN A 50 5.61 7.21 16.15
N ARG A 51 4.30 6.90 16.10
CA ARG A 51 3.29 7.60 16.90
C ARG A 51 3.56 7.44 18.39
N ASP A 52 3.82 6.22 18.85
CA ASP A 52 4.05 5.95 20.25
C ASP A 52 5.34 6.62 20.76
N ILE A 53 6.38 6.70 19.91
CA ILE A 53 7.59 7.50 20.18
C ILE A 53 7.25 8.99 20.29
N TYR A 54 6.45 9.54 19.37
CA TYR A 54 6.06 10.94 19.44
C TYR A 54 5.23 11.26 20.69
N LEU A 55 4.24 10.43 21.01
CA LEU A 55 3.40 10.60 22.19
C LEU A 55 4.20 10.41 23.48
N SER A 56 5.13 9.46 23.54
CA SER A 56 6.02 9.32 24.70
C SER A 56 6.96 10.52 24.87
N LEU A 57 7.43 11.13 23.78
CA LEU A 57 8.18 12.40 23.83
C LEU A 57 7.32 13.57 24.35
N LEU A 58 6.02 13.58 24.04
CA LEU A 58 5.10 14.62 24.52
C LEU A 58 4.78 14.48 26.01
N HIS A 59 4.60 13.24 26.48
CA HIS A 59 4.29 12.91 27.88
C HIS A 59 5.53 12.65 28.73
N LEU A 60 6.72 12.99 28.23
CA LEU A 60 7.95 12.84 29.00
C LEU A 60 7.92 13.85 30.17
N GLU A 61 7.37 13.44 31.30
CA GLU A 61 7.48 14.18 32.54
C GLU A 61 8.96 14.18 32.93
N PRO A 62 9.51 15.35 33.25
CA PRO A 62 10.90 15.38 33.56
C PRO A 62 10.98 14.68 34.94
N GLU A 63 11.91 13.76 35.14
CA GLU A 63 12.17 13.08 36.43
C GLU A 63 13.53 13.59 36.98
N GLY A 64 13.56 14.05 38.24
CA GLY A 64 14.79 14.50 38.93
C GLY A 64 14.91 16.00 39.31
N GLU A 65 15.61 16.28 40.42
CA GLU A 65 15.80 17.60 41.08
C GLU A 65 16.68 18.60 40.30
N ASN A 66 17.32 18.20 39.20
CA ASN A 66 18.14 19.08 38.37
C ASN A 66 17.55 19.12 36.95
N LYS A 67 16.86 20.22 36.60
CA LYS A 67 16.15 20.39 35.33
C LYS A 67 16.34 21.82 34.81
N PRO A 68 16.38 22.02 33.48
CA PRO A 68 15.19 21.73 32.67
C PRO A 68 15.54 21.07 31.34
N THR A 69 14.80 20.03 30.96
CA THR A 69 14.79 19.73 29.52
C THR A 69 13.39 19.36 29.09
N GLN A 70 12.54 20.39 28.99
CA GLN A 70 11.47 20.35 28.00
C GLN A 70 12.09 19.85 26.69
N VAL A 71 11.51 18.80 26.12
CA VAL A 71 11.94 18.27 24.82
C VAL A 71 11.93 19.42 23.81
N PRO A 72 13.05 19.70 23.10
CA PRO A 72 13.10 20.77 22.13
C PRO A 72 12.04 20.59 21.06
N ASP A 73 11.43 21.69 20.63
CA ASP A 73 10.37 21.64 19.63
C ASP A 73 10.88 21.12 18.28
N SER A 74 12.17 21.31 17.97
CA SER A 74 12.82 20.70 16.80
C SER A 74 12.77 19.17 16.83
N LEU A 75 12.89 18.54 18.00
CA LEU A 75 12.82 17.09 18.14
C LEU A 75 11.37 16.60 17.98
N LYS A 76 10.39 17.33 18.53
CA LYS A 76 8.96 17.03 18.37
C LYS A 76 8.56 17.14 16.90
N SER A 77 8.99 18.19 16.20
CA SER A 77 8.74 18.37 14.77
C SER A 77 9.39 17.27 13.93
N ALA A 78 10.62 16.85 14.28
CA ALA A 78 11.28 15.73 13.60
C ALA A 78 10.56 14.39 13.84
N ALA A 79 10.10 14.13 15.06
CA ALA A 79 9.34 12.94 15.42
C ALA A 79 7.98 12.91 14.71
N LEU A 80 7.25 14.04 14.68
CA LEU A 80 5.99 14.17 13.95
C LEU A 80 6.19 13.95 12.44
N LEU A 81 7.29 14.45 11.87
CA LEU A 81 7.62 14.20 10.47
C LEU A 81 7.89 12.72 10.20
N ARG A 82 8.55 12.01 11.13
CA ARG A 82 8.75 10.55 11.02
C ARG A 82 7.45 9.76 11.14
N ARG A 83 6.52 10.19 12.01
CA ARG A 83 5.14 9.65 12.07
C ARG A 83 4.44 9.84 10.73
N ALA A 84 4.42 11.06 10.19
CA ALA A 84 3.80 11.37 8.90
C ALA A 84 4.39 10.57 7.72
N VAL A 85 5.69 10.27 7.72
CA VAL A 85 6.32 9.40 6.70
C VAL A 85 5.79 7.97 6.77
N GLU A 86 5.68 7.40 7.98
CA GLU A 86 5.09 6.08 8.19
C GLU A 86 3.62 6.06 7.73
N ASP A 87 2.84 7.09 8.05
CA ASP A 87 1.44 7.20 7.62
C ASP A 87 1.33 7.19 6.09
N ILE A 88 2.22 7.87 5.37
CA ILE A 88 2.26 7.83 3.89
C ILE A 88 2.52 6.41 3.38
N HIS A 89 3.44 5.67 4.00
CA HIS A 89 3.69 4.27 3.64
C HIS A 89 2.43 3.43 3.85
N ARG A 90 1.77 3.55 5.00
CA ARG A 90 0.55 2.81 5.33
C ARG A 90 -0.61 3.18 4.40
N VAL A 91 -0.86 4.47 4.14
CA VAL A 91 -1.89 4.93 3.18
C VAL A 91 -1.65 4.36 1.79
N THR A 92 -0.41 4.40 1.32
CA THR A 92 -0.04 3.89 -0.01
C THR A 92 -0.27 2.39 -0.08
N GLN A 93 0.08 1.66 0.99
CA GLN A 93 -0.19 0.23 1.11
C GLN A 93 -1.69 -0.08 1.09
N ILE A 94 -2.51 0.63 1.88
CA ILE A 94 -3.98 0.45 1.89
C ILE A 94 -4.54 0.67 0.49
N ARG A 95 -4.16 1.77 -0.18
CA ARG A 95 -4.68 2.11 -1.51
C ARG A 95 -4.35 1.04 -2.55
N ASN A 96 -3.12 0.55 -2.56
CA ASN A 96 -2.68 -0.49 -3.49
C ASN A 96 -3.40 -1.82 -3.20
N SER A 97 -3.46 -2.24 -1.94
CA SER A 97 -4.08 -3.50 -1.52
C SER A 97 -5.61 -3.49 -1.70
N LYS A 98 -6.29 -2.36 -1.45
CA LYS A 98 -7.75 -2.22 -1.61
C LYS A 98 -8.18 -2.43 -3.05
N GLN A 99 -7.45 -1.87 -4.03
CA GLN A 99 -7.75 -2.08 -5.46
C GLN A 99 -7.60 -3.56 -5.86
N ALA A 100 -6.54 -4.21 -5.39
CA ALA A 100 -6.34 -5.65 -5.63
C ALA A 100 -7.46 -6.49 -4.97
N CYS A 101 -7.84 -6.15 -3.73
CA CYS A 101 -8.90 -6.86 -2.99
C CYS A 101 -10.27 -6.75 -3.68
N ILE A 102 -10.65 -5.58 -4.20
CA ILE A 102 -11.92 -5.40 -4.93
C ILE A 102 -11.95 -6.31 -6.17
N SER A 103 -10.83 -6.44 -6.88
CA SER A 103 -10.74 -7.34 -8.03
C SER A 103 -10.88 -8.81 -7.64
N LEU A 104 -10.34 -9.22 -6.49
CA LEU A 104 -10.42 -10.60 -5.99
C LEU A 104 -11.80 -10.92 -5.41
N LEU A 105 -12.46 -9.96 -4.75
CA LEU A 105 -13.82 -10.11 -4.26
C LEU A 105 -14.81 -10.37 -5.40
N LYS A 106 -14.67 -9.66 -6.53
CA LYS A 106 -15.49 -9.91 -7.74
C LYS A 106 -15.32 -11.32 -8.30
N ARG A 107 -14.18 -11.97 -8.04
CA ARG A 107 -13.90 -13.37 -8.44
C ARG A 107 -14.41 -14.39 -7.41
N GLY A 108 -14.88 -13.93 -6.25
CA GLY A 108 -15.36 -14.80 -5.17
C GLY A 108 -14.28 -15.55 -4.40
N SER A 109 -12.99 -15.20 -4.58
CA SER A 109 -11.88 -15.89 -3.93
C SER A 109 -11.57 -15.39 -2.51
N ILE A 110 -12.21 -14.30 -2.07
CA ILE A 110 -12.01 -13.63 -0.79
C ILE A 110 -13.38 -13.27 -0.21
N GLY A 111 -13.51 -13.28 1.12
CA GLY A 111 -14.73 -12.87 1.83
C GLY A 111 -14.93 -11.36 1.90
N ASP A 112 -16.19 -10.92 2.06
CA ASP A 112 -16.57 -9.51 2.23
C ASP A 112 -15.96 -8.88 3.51
N ASP A 113 -15.72 -9.72 4.52
CA ASP A 113 -15.10 -9.36 5.79
C ASP A 113 -13.73 -8.69 5.61
N LEU A 114 -12.88 -9.20 4.71
CA LEU A 114 -11.58 -8.58 4.43
C LEU A 114 -11.72 -7.19 3.80
N LEU A 115 -12.67 -7.02 2.89
CA LEU A 115 -12.95 -5.71 2.30
C LEU A 115 -13.43 -4.73 3.38
N GLN A 116 -14.26 -5.20 4.32
CA GLN A 116 -14.69 -4.41 5.47
C GLN A 116 -13.51 -3.99 6.35
N THR A 117 -12.53 -4.88 6.61
CA THR A 117 -11.29 -4.54 7.32
C THR A 117 -10.51 -3.44 6.63
N PHE A 118 -10.33 -3.52 5.30
CA PHE A 118 -9.66 -2.46 4.54
C PHE A 118 -10.41 -1.13 4.62
N LEU A 119 -11.75 -1.13 4.55
CA LEU A 119 -12.55 0.09 4.68
C LEU A 119 -12.48 0.68 6.10
N CYS A 120 -12.33 -0.15 7.12
CA CYS A 120 -12.12 0.28 8.50
C CYS A 120 -10.74 0.92 8.66
N ALA A 121 -9.69 0.24 8.20
CA ALA A 121 -8.32 0.74 8.24
C ALA A 121 -8.13 2.04 7.44
N ASP A 122 -8.83 2.19 6.31
CA ASP A 122 -8.82 3.43 5.50
C ASP A 122 -9.35 4.62 6.31
N LYS A 123 -10.45 4.43 7.05
CA LYS A 123 -11.04 5.47 7.92
C LYS A 123 -10.18 5.76 9.16
N GLU A 124 -9.60 4.73 9.77
CA GLU A 124 -8.67 4.89 10.89
C GLU A 124 -7.46 5.71 10.45
N MET A 125 -6.92 5.41 9.26
CA MET A 125 -5.83 6.17 8.67
C MET A 125 -6.24 7.60 8.30
N GLU A 126 -7.43 7.83 7.75
CA GLU A 126 -7.94 9.19 7.50
C GLU A 126 -8.01 10.02 8.79
N ASN A 127 -8.43 9.42 9.91
CA ASN A 127 -8.44 10.10 11.20
C ASN A 127 -7.01 10.40 11.69
N GLU A 128 -6.09 9.43 11.61
CA GLU A 128 -4.67 9.62 11.98
C GLU A 128 -4.03 10.76 11.16
N LEU A 129 -4.27 10.81 9.85
CA LEU A 129 -3.78 11.89 8.99
C LEU A 129 -4.34 13.24 9.43
N ASN A 130 -5.64 13.34 9.74
CA ASN A 130 -6.25 14.57 10.22
C ASN A 130 -5.65 15.01 11.57
N ASP A 131 -5.42 14.07 12.48
CA ASP A 131 -4.79 14.33 13.77
C ASP A 131 -3.36 14.88 13.57
N VAL A 132 -2.56 14.28 12.68
CA VAL A 132 -1.23 14.78 12.32
C VAL A 132 -1.28 16.18 11.72
N VAL A 133 -2.26 16.50 10.86
CA VAL A 133 -2.45 17.88 10.34
C VAL A 133 -2.74 18.85 11.48
N MET A 134 -3.62 18.47 12.41
CA MET A 134 -3.99 19.31 13.55
C MET A 134 -2.81 19.54 14.49
N GLU A 135 -2.07 18.48 14.82
CA GLU A 135 -0.85 18.56 15.64
C GLU A 135 0.24 19.41 14.97
N ALA A 136 0.47 19.23 13.67
CA ALA A 136 1.42 20.02 12.90
C ALA A 136 1.07 21.52 12.95
N ASN A 137 -0.20 21.87 12.79
CA ASN A 137 -0.67 23.25 12.93
C ASN A 137 -0.57 23.78 14.37
N GLY A 138 -0.65 22.89 15.37
CA GLY A 138 -0.43 23.22 16.78
C GLY A 138 1.02 23.56 17.10
N LEU A 139 1.99 22.90 16.43
CA LEU A 139 3.41 23.21 16.56
C LEU A 139 3.79 24.45 15.75
N HIS A 140 3.37 24.52 14.49
CA HIS A 140 3.67 25.63 13.58
C HIS A 140 2.45 25.98 12.71
N PRO A 141 1.98 27.23 12.71
CA PRO A 141 0.85 27.64 11.87
C PRO A 141 1.08 27.33 10.38
N ASN A 142 0.06 26.79 9.70
CA ASN A 142 0.06 26.39 8.29
C ASN A 142 0.97 25.20 7.92
N TRP A 143 1.69 24.59 8.86
CA TRP A 143 2.59 23.48 8.55
C TRP A 143 1.83 22.20 8.13
N GLY A 144 0.59 22.02 8.60
CA GLY A 144 -0.24 20.87 8.26
C GLY A 144 -0.55 20.73 6.76
N GLN A 145 -0.49 21.82 5.99
CA GLN A 145 -0.68 21.76 4.52
C GLN A 145 0.53 21.19 3.78
N THR A 146 1.72 21.41 4.32
CA THR A 146 3.00 21.06 3.65
C THR A 146 3.63 19.78 4.22
N ILE A 147 3.31 19.39 5.46
CA ILE A 147 3.96 18.26 6.14
C ILE A 147 3.88 16.96 5.32
N PHE A 148 2.72 16.64 4.76
CA PHE A 148 2.56 15.43 3.95
C PHE A 148 3.20 15.51 2.57
N GLN A 149 3.37 16.71 2.01
CA GLN A 149 4.15 16.87 0.78
C GLN A 149 5.62 16.53 1.05
N SER A 150 6.19 17.09 2.13
CA SER A 150 7.56 16.77 2.55
C SER A 150 7.72 15.29 2.95
N ALA A 151 6.75 14.72 3.67
CA ALA A 151 6.78 13.32 4.07
C ALA A 151 6.75 12.38 2.85
N ASN A 152 5.96 12.69 1.82
CA ASN A 152 5.91 11.92 0.58
C ASN A 152 7.25 11.94 -0.17
N GLU A 153 7.90 13.11 -0.27
CA GLU A 153 9.23 13.21 -0.89
C GLU A 153 10.30 12.44 -0.10
N ILE A 154 10.24 12.47 1.23
CA ILE A 154 11.14 11.69 2.09
C ILE A 154 10.91 10.19 1.89
N ALA A 155 9.67 9.72 1.89
CA ALA A 155 9.31 8.33 1.68
C ALA A 155 9.80 7.81 0.31
N ALA A 156 9.57 8.59 -0.76
CA ALA A 156 10.03 8.26 -2.10
C ALA A 156 11.57 8.23 -2.19
N ASN A 157 12.24 9.20 -1.55
CA ASN A 157 13.70 9.26 -1.54
C ASN A 157 14.34 8.10 -0.75
N LEU A 158 13.72 7.69 0.36
CA LEU A 158 14.17 6.53 1.14
C LEU A 158 14.06 5.25 0.31
N ALA A 159 12.91 5.01 -0.34
CA ALA A 159 12.71 3.84 -1.19
C ALA A 159 13.73 3.73 -2.34
N ILE A 160 14.10 4.86 -2.95
CA ILE A 160 15.15 4.90 -3.98
C ILE A 160 16.52 4.57 -3.38
N ARG A 161 16.86 5.12 -2.21
CA ARG A 161 18.14 4.81 -1.55
C ARG A 161 18.24 3.35 -1.15
N ASP A 162 17.18 2.79 -0.57
CA ASP A 162 17.15 1.38 -0.17
C ASP A 162 17.38 0.47 -1.39
N SER A 163 16.77 0.80 -2.54
CA SER A 163 16.98 0.07 -3.80
C SER A 163 18.42 0.20 -4.33
N LEU A 164 19.03 1.39 -4.20
CA LEU A 164 20.42 1.60 -4.60
C LEU A 164 21.39 0.86 -3.68
N ASP A 165 21.11 0.82 -2.38
CA ASP A 165 21.92 0.12 -1.39
C ASP A 165 21.85 -1.40 -1.60
N GLU A 166 20.69 -1.94 -1.97
CA GLU A 166 20.52 -3.35 -2.36
C GLU A 166 21.36 -3.69 -3.60
N ILE A 167 21.26 -2.89 -4.67
CA ILE A 167 22.09 -3.06 -5.87
C ILE A 167 23.58 -3.00 -5.52
N GLN A 168 23.97 -2.04 -4.68
CA GLN A 168 25.36 -1.85 -4.28
C GLN A 168 25.89 -3.04 -3.44
N ALA A 169 25.04 -3.70 -2.66
CA ALA A 169 25.39 -4.89 -1.90
C ALA A 169 25.64 -6.12 -2.81
N GLU A 170 24.95 -6.22 -3.94
CA GLU A 170 25.10 -7.33 -4.89
C GLU A 170 26.38 -7.24 -5.74
N ILE A 171 26.93 -6.05 -5.97
CA ILE A 171 28.11 -5.83 -6.82
C ILE A 171 29.29 -6.75 -6.46
N LEU A 172 29.53 -7.02 -5.18
CA LEU A 172 30.65 -7.85 -4.74
C LEU A 172 30.46 -9.33 -5.09
N SER A 173 29.22 -9.84 -5.01
CA SER A 173 28.91 -11.22 -5.35
C SER A 173 28.92 -11.41 -6.87
N GLU A 174 28.36 -10.46 -7.61
CA GLU A 174 28.39 -10.43 -9.07
C GLU A 174 29.81 -10.36 -9.61
N LYS A 175 30.67 -9.52 -9.02
CA LYS A 175 32.08 -9.44 -9.42
C LYS A 175 32.81 -10.78 -9.23
N LYS A 176 32.61 -11.45 -8.09
CA LYS A 176 33.19 -12.79 -7.84
C LYS A 176 32.66 -13.83 -8.83
N TRP A 177 31.38 -13.77 -9.16
CA TRP A 177 30.78 -14.65 -10.16
C TRP A 177 31.37 -14.40 -11.56
N TRP A 178 31.50 -13.12 -11.94
CA TRP A 178 32.06 -12.70 -13.23
C TRP A 178 33.53 -13.11 -13.38
N ASP A 179 34.34 -12.95 -12.34
CA ASP A 179 35.74 -13.37 -12.35
C ASP A 179 35.88 -14.87 -12.60
N LYS A 180 35.10 -15.71 -11.90
CA LYS A 180 35.05 -17.16 -12.14
C LYS A 180 34.60 -17.50 -13.56
N ARG A 181 33.59 -16.79 -14.06
CA ARG A 181 33.07 -16.99 -15.42
C ARG A 181 34.12 -16.63 -16.48
N ARG A 182 34.87 -15.56 -16.27
CA ARG A 182 35.97 -15.14 -17.15
C ARG A 182 37.10 -16.17 -17.18
N GLU A 183 37.50 -16.69 -16.03
CA GLU A 183 38.51 -17.76 -15.94
C GLU A 183 38.07 -19.01 -16.71
N GLN A 184 36.82 -19.45 -16.54
CA GLN A 184 36.25 -20.57 -17.30
C GLN A 184 36.33 -20.32 -18.81
N ILE A 185 35.90 -19.14 -19.27
CA ILE A 185 35.93 -18.78 -20.71
C ILE A 185 37.38 -18.79 -21.24
N GLN A 186 38.34 -18.26 -20.48
CA GLN A 186 39.75 -18.30 -20.86
C GLN A 186 40.28 -19.73 -20.97
N THR A 187 39.92 -20.61 -20.03
CA THR A 187 40.32 -22.02 -20.08
C THR A 187 39.70 -22.78 -21.25
N GLU A 188 38.43 -22.54 -21.57
CA GLU A 188 37.77 -23.15 -22.73
C GLU A 188 38.41 -22.67 -24.05
N PHE A 189 38.69 -21.38 -24.17
CA PHE A 189 39.33 -20.83 -25.37
C PHE A 189 40.75 -21.38 -25.59
N LEU A 190 41.57 -21.47 -24.54
CA LEU A 190 42.90 -22.08 -24.64
C LEU A 190 42.82 -23.56 -25.04
N LYS A 191 41.84 -24.30 -24.51
CA LYS A 191 41.57 -25.69 -24.89
C LYS A 191 41.18 -25.82 -26.36
N GLU A 192 40.41 -24.87 -26.91
CA GLU A 192 40.06 -24.84 -28.34
C GLU A 192 41.26 -24.50 -29.23
N LEU A 193 42.17 -23.62 -28.80
CA LEU A 193 43.38 -23.29 -29.56
C LEU A 193 44.39 -24.46 -29.63
N ASP A 194 44.57 -25.19 -28.53
CA ASP A 194 45.41 -26.39 -28.49
C ASP A 194 44.78 -27.55 -29.28
N ALA A 195 43.44 -27.56 -29.40
CA ALA A 195 42.73 -28.40 -30.36
C ALA A 195 42.84 -27.83 -31.78
N LYS A 196 44.00 -27.99 -32.41
CA LYS A 196 44.25 -27.60 -33.82
C LYS A 196 43.11 -28.06 -34.75
N PRO A 197 42.64 -27.24 -35.72
CA PRO A 197 41.58 -27.64 -36.64
C PRO A 197 42.09 -28.71 -37.61
N SER A 198 41.61 -29.95 -37.46
CA SER A 198 41.66 -30.93 -38.53
C SER A 198 40.49 -30.67 -39.49
N THR A 199 40.72 -29.90 -40.57
CA THR A 199 39.76 -29.76 -41.68
C THR A 199 40.00 -30.83 -42.77
N PRO A 200 39.09 -31.08 -43.74
CA PRO A 200 37.68 -31.48 -43.68
C PRO A 200 37.42 -32.73 -44.56
N SER A 201 36.40 -33.58 -44.30
CA SER A 201 35.84 -34.52 -45.31
C SER A 201 34.59 -35.26 -44.83
N ARG A 202 33.42 -34.89 -45.36
CA ARG A 202 32.38 -35.86 -45.75
C ARG A 202 31.48 -35.25 -46.82
N ALA A 203 31.76 -35.69 -48.04
CA ALA A 203 30.90 -35.83 -49.21
C ALA A 203 29.56 -35.09 -49.26
N VAL A 204 29.46 -34.30 -50.33
CA VAL A 204 28.24 -33.95 -51.07
C VAL A 204 27.34 -35.17 -51.24
N ASN A 205 26.08 -35.06 -50.82
CA ASN A 205 24.96 -35.66 -51.52
C ASN A 205 23.84 -34.62 -51.59
N ALA A 206 23.43 -34.32 -52.81
CA ALA A 206 22.28 -33.50 -53.19
C ALA A 206 21.00 -34.03 -52.49
N SER A 207 19.93 -33.28 -52.24
CA SER A 207 19.27 -32.26 -53.05
C SER A 207 18.03 -31.75 -52.28
N ASN A 208 17.80 -30.43 -52.23
CA ASN A 208 16.55 -29.74 -52.63
C ASN A 208 16.31 -28.43 -51.86
N ASP A 209 15.95 -27.45 -52.67
CA ASP A 209 15.70 -26.04 -52.38
C ASP A 209 14.58 -25.80 -51.36
N ASN A 210 14.75 -24.79 -50.50
CA ASN A 210 13.85 -23.64 -50.47
C ASN A 210 14.34 -22.57 -49.48
N ASP A 211 14.53 -21.36 -50.01
CA ASP A 211 14.64 -20.10 -49.28
C ASP A 211 13.36 -19.81 -48.49
N THR A 212 13.48 -19.41 -47.22
CA THR A 212 12.64 -18.36 -46.62
C THR A 212 13.25 -17.86 -45.29
N PRO A 213 13.23 -16.54 -45.02
CA PRO A 213 14.03 -15.92 -43.96
C PRO A 213 13.34 -15.99 -42.59
N VAL A 214 14.09 -16.34 -41.55
CA VAL A 214 13.61 -16.28 -40.16
C VAL A 214 13.75 -14.86 -39.63
N SER A 215 12.59 -14.25 -39.43
CA SER A 215 12.35 -12.98 -38.76
C SER A 215 12.85 -13.00 -37.31
N ASN A 216 13.46 -11.88 -36.93
CA ASN A 216 13.87 -11.54 -35.58
C ASN A 216 12.62 -11.17 -34.75
N GLU A 217 12.15 -12.07 -33.86
CA GLU A 217 11.11 -11.73 -32.87
C GLU A 217 11.76 -11.12 -31.61
N GLY A 218 11.86 -9.80 -31.61
CA GLY A 218 12.02 -8.98 -30.41
C GLY A 218 10.65 -8.65 -29.82
N VAL A 219 10.47 -9.03 -28.55
CA VAL A 219 9.66 -8.42 -27.49
C VAL A 219 8.46 -7.57 -27.93
N SER A 220 7.27 -8.13 -27.76
CA SER A 220 6.00 -7.40 -27.74
C SER A 220 5.92 -6.44 -26.54
N ALA A 221 5.98 -5.14 -26.80
CA ALA A 221 5.40 -4.11 -25.94
C ALA A 221 4.10 -3.60 -26.57
N SER A 222 2.98 -3.95 -25.96
CA SER A 222 1.65 -3.46 -26.31
C SER A 222 1.50 -2.01 -25.83
N SER A 223 1.31 -1.07 -26.76
CA SER A 223 0.55 0.16 -26.49
C SER A 223 -0.36 0.48 -27.67
N LYS A 224 -1.67 0.28 -27.46
CA LYS A 224 -2.74 0.72 -28.37
C LYS A 224 -3.01 2.20 -28.11
N GLY A 225 -2.76 3.05 -29.11
CA GLY A 225 -3.17 4.44 -29.16
C GLY A 225 -3.74 4.78 -30.53
N SER A 226 -5.05 5.02 -30.58
CA SER A 226 -5.88 5.27 -31.77
C SER A 226 -5.59 6.63 -32.43
N SER A 227 -5.43 6.67 -33.76
CA SER A 227 -5.49 7.90 -34.55
C SER A 227 -6.51 7.80 -35.70
N LYS A 228 -7.76 8.15 -35.36
CA LYS A 228 -8.69 9.01 -36.11
C LYS A 228 -8.42 9.21 -37.62
N THR A 229 -9.17 8.52 -38.48
CA THR A 229 -9.43 8.94 -39.86
C THR A 229 -10.66 9.84 -39.93
N LYS A 230 -10.43 11.06 -40.43
CA LYS A 230 -11.39 12.13 -40.65
C LYS A 230 -12.17 11.81 -41.94
N LYS A 231 -13.48 11.55 -41.85
CA LYS A 231 -14.39 11.49 -43.01
C LYS A 231 -15.32 12.69 -42.99
N THR A 232 -15.05 13.61 -43.89
CA THR A 232 -15.89 14.73 -44.30
C THR A 232 -16.96 14.23 -45.28
N LYS A 233 -18.24 14.53 -45.05
CA LYS A 233 -19.23 14.60 -46.13
C LYS A 233 -20.46 15.43 -45.73
N LYS A 234 -20.77 16.38 -46.62
CA LYS A 234 -22.06 17.00 -46.99
C LYS A 234 -23.07 17.29 -45.89
#